data_AF-A0AA36C7J3-F1
#
_entry.id   AF-A0AA36C7J3-F1
#
_cell.length_a   1.000
_cell.length_b   1.000
_cell.length_c   1.000
_cell.angle_alpha   90.00
_cell.angle_beta   90.00
_cell.angle_gamma   90.00
#
_symmetry.space_group_name_H-M   'P 1'
#
loop_
_entity.id
_entity.type
_entity.pdbx_description
1 polymer ?
#
loop_
_entity_poly.entity_id
_entity_poly.type
_entity_poly.pdbx_seq_one_letter_code
_entity_poly.pdbx_strand_id
1 'polypeptide(L)'
;MMGNYETAVAQVAAEVMLFHDAQKTWISAPGVPTNQPSCVQILQHNQQQTFRIIATRQEDGSLIMNCRIHPRFKYHAARPNFHQWRDDLKQVYGLCFASDQDAQAFQQRMDWSISVLQQLQQQMTNGEYHCP
;
A
#
# COMPACT_ATOMS: atom_id res chain seq x y z
N MET A 1 12.86 -11.92 -22.95
CA MET A 1 12.68 -10.82 -21.99
C MET A 1 11.40 -11.08 -21.22
N MET A 2 11.48 -11.47 -19.94
CA MET A 2 10.28 -11.60 -19.11
C MET A 2 9.75 -10.18 -18.86
N GLY A 3 8.58 -9.84 -19.38
CA GLY A 3 7.97 -8.54 -19.11
C GLY A 3 7.71 -8.42 -17.61
N ASN A 4 8.00 -7.25 -17.03
CA ASN A 4 7.55 -6.96 -15.68
C ASN A 4 6.02 -7.07 -15.68
N TYR A 5 5.48 -8.09 -15.00
CA TYR A 5 4.03 -8.27 -14.86
C TYR A 5 3.40 -7.26 -13.90
N GLU A 6 4.24 -6.47 -13.23
CA GLU A 6 3.83 -5.41 -12.33
C GLU A 6 3.99 -4.02 -12.95
N THR A 7 2.96 -3.20 -12.77
CA THR A 7 2.93 -1.79 -13.19
C THR A 7 2.57 -0.91 -12.01
N ALA A 8 3.30 0.20 -11.83
CA ALA A 8 2.96 1.18 -10.82
C ALA A 8 1.72 1.98 -11.24
N VAL A 9 0.69 1.97 -10.40
CA VAL A 9 -0.54 2.76 -10.60
C VAL A 9 -0.57 4.03 -9.74
N ALA A 10 0.35 4.11 -8.78
CA ALA A 10 0.66 5.30 -7.99
C ALA A 10 2.13 5.27 -7.57
N GLN A 11 2.74 6.44 -7.46
CA GLN A 11 4.10 6.60 -6.93
C GLN A 11 4.18 7.94 -6.20
N VAL A 12 4.80 7.94 -5.02
CA VAL A 12 4.93 9.12 -4.16
C VAL A 12 6.18 9.04 -3.28
N ALA A 13 6.68 10.17 -2.79
CA ALA A 13 7.67 10.21 -1.74
C ALA A 13 6.97 10.38 -0.37
N ALA A 14 7.23 9.47 0.56
CA ALA A 14 6.68 9.53 1.92
C ALA A 14 7.63 8.86 2.92
N GLU A 15 7.65 9.32 4.17
CA GLU A 15 8.31 8.58 5.26
C GLU A 15 7.46 7.37 5.63
N VAL A 16 8.10 6.21 5.71
CA VAL A 16 7.45 4.96 6.13
C VAL A 16 7.63 4.78 7.61
N MET A 17 6.51 4.68 8.33
CA MET A 17 6.47 4.54 9.77
C MET A 17 5.87 3.18 10.15
N LEU A 18 6.37 2.60 11.24
CA LEU A 18 5.80 1.43 11.89
C LEU A 18 5.31 1.82 13.29
N PHE A 19 4.14 1.33 13.68
CA PHE A 19 3.70 1.49 15.06
C PHE A 19 4.42 0.48 15.95
N HIS A 20 5.11 0.96 16.98
CA HIS A 20 5.73 0.13 18.00
C HIS A 20 4.77 -0.10 19.16
N ASP A 21 4.21 -1.31 19.24
CA ASP A 21 3.15 -1.62 20.22
C ASP A 21 3.56 -1.51 21.69
N ALA A 22 4.81 -1.80 22.05
CA ALA A 22 5.29 -1.73 23.42
C ALA A 22 5.46 -0.29 23.90
N GLN A 23 5.96 0.59 23.02
CA GLN A 23 6.22 2.00 23.32
C GLN A 23 5.02 2.90 22.98
N LYS A 24 4.00 2.37 22.30
CA LYS A 24 2.82 3.12 21.83
C LYS A 24 3.20 4.35 21.00
N THR A 25 4.25 4.23 20.19
CA THR A 25 4.80 5.32 19.38
C THR A 25 5.03 4.86 17.94
N TRP A 26 5.16 5.83 17.05
CA TRP A 26 5.60 5.61 15.67
C TRP A 26 7.12 5.65 15.59
N ILE A 27 7.70 4.71 14.85
CA ILE A 27 9.13 4.67 14.56
C ILE A 27 9.33 4.61 13.05
N SER A 28 10.39 5.21 12.53
CA SER A 28 10.76 5.09 11.12
C SER A 28 11.05 3.61 10.80
N ALA A 29 10.74 3.21 9.57
CA ALA A 29 10.94 1.83 9.14
C ALA A 29 12.42 1.41 9.27
N PRO A 30 12.71 0.12 9.57
CA PRO A 30 14.07 -0.36 9.79
C PRO A 30 15.02 0.00 8.64
N GLY A 31 16.19 0.54 9.00
CA GLY A 31 17.22 0.94 8.04
C GLY A 31 16.93 2.26 7.32
N VAL A 32 15.80 2.92 7.56
CA VAL A 32 15.53 4.27 7.05
C VAL A 32 15.82 5.27 8.17
N PRO A 33 16.72 6.24 7.94
CA PRO A 33 16.91 7.36 8.87
C PRO A 33 15.61 8.13 9.13
N THR A 34 15.48 8.69 10.33
CA THR A 34 14.29 9.45 10.71
C THR A 34 14.09 10.67 9.82
N ASN A 35 12.83 10.94 9.46
CA ASN A 35 12.42 12.00 8.53
C ASN A 35 12.95 11.86 7.10
N GLN A 36 13.42 10.67 6.68
CA GLN A 36 13.87 10.44 5.32
C GLN A 36 12.77 9.81 4.46
N PRO A 37 12.40 10.43 3.32
CA PRO A 37 11.37 9.90 2.45
C PRO A 37 11.86 8.63 1.72
N SER A 38 10.94 7.70 1.52
CA SER A 38 11.08 6.52 0.67
C SER A 38 10.24 6.68 -0.59
N CYS A 39 10.59 5.98 -1.67
CA CYS A 39 9.71 5.88 -2.83
C CYS A 39 8.63 4.84 -2.52
N VAL A 40 7.38 5.27 -2.44
CA VAL A 40 6.23 4.40 -2.14
C VAL A 40 5.39 4.23 -3.40
N GLN A 41 5.09 2.99 -3.76
CA GLN A 41 4.32 2.67 -4.96
C GLN A 41 3.17 1.73 -4.64
N ILE A 42 2.05 1.92 -5.35
CA ILE A 42 1.02 0.89 -5.48
C ILE A 42 1.30 0.16 -6.78
N LEU A 43 1.62 -1.13 -6.69
CA LEU A 43 1.86 -1.99 -7.84
C LEU A 43 0.64 -2.85 -8.13
N GLN A 44 0.32 -2.99 -9.41
CA GLN A 44 -0.66 -3.93 -9.93
C GLN A 44 0.05 -5.07 -10.65
N HIS A 45 -0.18 -6.32 -10.24
CA HIS A 45 0.21 -7.48 -11.02
C HIS A 45 -0.88 -7.81 -12.04
N ASN A 46 -0.63 -7.55 -13.32
CA ASN A 46 -1.67 -7.59 -14.36
C ASN A 46 -2.26 -8.99 -14.59
N GLN A 47 -1.44 -10.04 -14.60
CA GLN A 47 -1.92 -11.42 -14.81
C GLN A 47 -2.67 -12.00 -13.61
N GLN A 48 -2.16 -11.77 -12.38
CA GLN A 48 -2.77 -12.29 -11.16
C GLN A 48 -3.90 -11.37 -10.63
N GLN A 49 -4.04 -10.18 -11.22
CA GLN A 49 -4.99 -9.15 -10.80
C GLN A 49 -4.88 -8.82 -9.30
N THR A 50 -3.66 -8.82 -8.77
CA THR A 50 -3.37 -8.47 -7.37
C THR A 50 -2.74 -7.09 -7.28
N PHE A 51 -2.86 -6.48 -6.10
CA PHE A 51 -2.23 -5.21 -5.80
C PHE A 51 -1.37 -5.33 -4.53
N ARG A 52 -0.31 -4.54 -4.48
CA ARG A 52 0.53 -4.39 -3.29
C ARG A 52 1.10 -2.99 -3.16
N ILE A 53 1.36 -2.57 -1.94
CA ILE A 53 2.13 -1.37 -1.61
C ILE A 53 3.57 -1.82 -1.40
N ILE A 54 4.51 -1.20 -2.10
CA ILE A 54 5.93 -1.32 -1.78
C ILE A 54 6.49 0.02 -1.37
N ALA A 55 7.53 0.00 -0.54
CA ALA A 55 8.39 1.14 -0.33
C ALA A 55 9.85 0.75 -0.53
N THR A 56 10.59 1.57 -1.27
CA THR A 56 12.02 1.40 -1.49
C THR A 56 12.79 2.63 -1.02
N ARG A 57 13.99 2.39 -0.49
CA ARG A 57 14.88 3.47 -0.08
C ARG A 57 15.37 4.20 -1.32
N GLN A 58 15.39 5.54 -1.28
CA GLN A 58 15.74 6.34 -2.45
C GLN A 58 17.23 6.20 -2.84
N GLU A 59 18.12 5.92 -1.88
CA GLU A 59 19.57 5.84 -2.10
C GLU A 59 20.00 4.62 -2.93
N ASP A 60 19.48 3.44 -2.59
CA ASP A 60 19.96 2.15 -3.11
C ASP A 60 18.84 1.26 -3.67
N GLY A 61 17.58 1.70 -3.58
CA GLY A 61 16.43 0.91 -4.00
C GLY A 61 16.07 -0.26 -3.07
N SER A 62 16.68 -0.37 -1.88
CA SER A 62 16.40 -1.44 -0.93
C SER A 62 14.92 -1.48 -0.53
N LEU A 63 14.31 -2.67 -0.55
CA LEU A 63 12.91 -2.88 -0.18
C LEU A 63 12.73 -2.72 1.35
N ILE A 64 11.92 -1.74 1.74
CA ILE A 64 11.63 -1.39 3.14
C ILE A 64 10.30 -2.00 3.58
N MET A 65 9.31 -1.98 2.69
CA MET A 65 7.94 -2.42 2.97
C MET A 65 7.38 -3.15 1.77
N ASN A 66 6.63 -4.22 2.02
CA ASN A 66 5.91 -4.98 0.99
C ASN A 66 4.60 -5.50 1.60
N CYS A 67 3.50 -4.83 1.27
CA CYS A 67 2.19 -5.10 1.86
C CYS A 67 1.18 -5.42 0.77
N ARG A 68 0.57 -6.61 0.84
CA ARG A 68 -0.49 -7.01 -0.08
C ARG A 68 -1.77 -6.20 0.20
N ILE A 69 -2.45 -5.75 -0.84
CA ILE A 69 -3.79 -5.18 -0.75
C ILE A 69 -4.80 -6.28 -1.04
N HIS A 70 -5.83 -6.39 -0.20
CA HIS A 70 -6.90 -7.39 -0.32
C HIS A 70 -8.28 -6.71 -0.39
N PRO A 71 -9.36 -7.39 -0.82
CA PRO A 71 -10.67 -6.75 -1.02
C PRO A 71 -11.25 -6.03 0.21
N ARG A 72 -10.91 -6.52 1.40
CA ARG A 72 -11.34 -5.96 2.70
C ARG A 72 -10.28 -5.05 3.36
N PHE A 73 -9.33 -4.53 2.58
CA PHE A 73 -8.23 -3.73 3.10
C PHE A 73 -8.75 -2.43 3.71
N LYS A 74 -8.22 -2.06 4.88
CA LYS A 74 -8.67 -0.88 5.63
C LYS A 74 -7.58 0.17 5.63
N TYR A 75 -7.62 1.04 4.62
CA TYR A 75 -6.80 2.23 4.56
C TYR A 75 -7.49 3.38 5.31
N HIS A 76 -6.75 4.08 6.17
CA HIS A 76 -7.30 5.14 7.00
C HIS A 76 -6.43 6.40 6.95
N ALA A 77 -7.00 7.48 6.42
CA ALA A 77 -6.41 8.81 6.51
C ALA A 77 -6.62 9.37 7.94
N ALA A 78 -5.63 9.19 8.82
CA ALA A 78 -5.71 9.63 10.20
C ALA A 78 -5.52 11.15 10.33
N ARG A 79 -4.76 11.76 9.43
CA ARG A 79 -4.58 13.22 9.25
C ARG A 79 -4.39 13.52 7.75
N PRO A 80 -4.50 14.79 7.29
CA PRO A 80 -4.37 15.15 5.87
C PRO A 80 -3.12 14.61 5.18
N ASN A 81 -1.98 14.56 5.87
CA ASN A 81 -0.72 14.04 5.35
C ASN A 81 -0.23 12.78 6.07
N PHE A 82 -1.07 12.13 6.89
CA PHE A 82 -0.68 10.93 7.63
C PHE A 82 -1.74 9.84 7.52
N HIS A 83 -1.42 8.80 6.75
CA HIS A 83 -2.32 7.68 6.51
C HIS A 83 -1.75 6.40 7.09
N GLN A 84 -2.62 5.48 7.51
CA GLN A 84 -2.23 4.25 8.19
C GLN A 84 -3.11 3.07 7.80
N TRP A 85 -2.59 1.86 7.98
CA TRP A 85 -3.34 0.61 7.86
C TRP A 85 -2.70 -0.47 8.72
N ARG A 86 -3.40 -1.59 8.87
CA ARG A 86 -2.90 -2.80 9.53
C ARG A 86 -2.86 -3.94 8.53
N ASP A 87 -1.77 -4.68 8.49
CA ASP A 87 -1.66 -5.89 7.67
C ASP A 87 -2.17 -7.16 8.39
N ASP A 88 -2.14 -8.28 7.68
CA ASP A 88 -2.56 -9.59 8.18
C ASP A 88 -1.67 -10.12 9.32
N LEU A 89 -0.42 -9.63 9.41
CA LEU A 89 0.52 -9.95 10.49
C LEU A 89 0.35 -9.04 11.71
N LYS A 90 -0.70 -8.20 11.71
CA LYS A 90 -1.04 -7.20 12.73
C LYS A 90 -0.05 -6.04 12.84
N GLN A 91 0.94 -5.92 11.95
CA GLN A 91 1.79 -4.74 11.89
C GLN A 91 0.94 -3.54 11.44
N VAL A 92 1.11 -2.40 12.11
CA VAL A 92 0.50 -1.14 11.68
C VAL A 92 1.55 -0.32 10.97
N TYR A 93 1.26 0.06 9.73
CA TYR A 93 2.09 0.93 8.92
C TYR A 93 1.48 2.32 8.88
N GLY A 94 2.34 3.32 8.74
CA GLY A 94 1.99 4.71 8.54
C GLY A 94 2.81 5.28 7.40
N LEU A 95 2.22 6.21 6.66
CA LEU A 95 2.90 7.02 5.64
C LEU A 95 2.74 8.49 6.01
N CYS A 96 3.86 9.18 6.22
CA CYS A 96 3.90 10.63 6.33
C CYS A 96 4.23 11.20 4.95
N PHE A 97 3.25 11.82 4.30
CA PHE A 97 3.40 12.41 2.98
C PHE A 97 4.04 13.79 3.05
N ALA A 98 4.77 14.17 2.00
CA ALA A 98 5.37 15.50 1.88
C ALA A 98 4.32 16.62 1.76
N SER A 99 3.13 16.30 1.22
CA SER A 99 2.02 17.24 1.06
C SER A 99 0.67 16.56 1.19
N ASP A 100 -0.36 17.33 1.56
CA ASP A 100 -1.76 16.88 1.60
C ASP A 100 -2.26 16.47 0.20
N GLN A 101 -1.76 17.13 -0.85
CA GLN A 101 -2.09 16.82 -2.24
C GLN A 101 -1.59 15.44 -2.64
N ASP A 102 -0.33 15.12 -2.29
CA ASP A 102 0.25 13.81 -2.54
C ASP A 102 -0.49 12.71 -1.77
N ALA A 103 -0.82 12.98 -0.51
CA ALA A 103 -1.60 12.09 0.33
C ALA A 103 -2.97 11.78 -0.30
N GLN A 104 -3.69 12.81 -0.74
CA GLN A 104 -5.00 12.67 -1.37
C GLN A 104 -4.91 11.91 -2.71
N ALA A 105 -3.93 12.23 -3.55
CA ALA A 105 -3.73 11.54 -4.83
C ALA A 105 -3.41 10.04 -4.62
N PHE A 106 -2.59 9.73 -3.61
CA PHE A 106 -2.29 8.35 -3.24
C PHE A 106 -3.51 7.61 -2.71
N GLN A 107 -4.32 8.26 -1.85
CA GLN A 107 -5.56 7.70 -1.33
C GLN A 107 -6.55 7.36 -2.46
N GLN A 108 -6.74 8.24 -3.44
CA GLN A 108 -7.63 7.97 -4.57
C GLN A 108 -7.22 6.71 -5.35
N ARG A 109 -5.91 6.48 -5.51
CA ARG A 109 -5.39 5.27 -6.16
C ARG A 109 -5.55 4.04 -5.28
N MET A 110 -5.40 4.17 -3.97
CA MET A 110 -5.68 3.11 -3.01
C MET A 110 -7.16 2.66 -3.08
N ASP A 111 -8.08 3.62 -3.01
CA ASP A 111 -9.52 3.37 -3.05
C ASP A 111 -9.92 2.68 -4.37
N TRP A 112 -9.37 3.16 -5.49
CA TRP A 112 -9.54 2.51 -6.79
C TRP A 112 -9.02 1.06 -6.79
N SER A 113 -7.79 0.81 -6.32
CA SER A 113 -7.24 -0.55 -6.26
C SER A 113 -8.08 -1.50 -5.39
N ILE A 114 -8.57 -1.03 -4.25
CA ILE A 114 -9.44 -1.82 -3.36
C ILE A 114 -10.77 -2.13 -4.06
N SER A 115 -11.38 -1.15 -4.74
CA SER A 115 -12.64 -1.35 -5.47
C SER A 115 -12.52 -2.39 -6.60
N VAL A 116 -11.41 -2.39 -7.34
CA VAL A 116 -11.13 -3.41 -8.37
C VAL A 116 -11.08 -4.79 -7.74
N LEU A 117 -10.38 -4.95 -6.61
CA LEU A 117 -10.30 -6.22 -5.90
C LEU A 117 -11.67 -6.71 -5.37
N GLN A 118 -12.50 -5.78 -4.91
CA GLN A 118 -13.87 -6.10 -4.47
C GLN A 118 -14.75 -6.59 -5.63
N GLN A 119 -14.65 -5.95 -6.80
CA GLN A 119 -15.39 -6.38 -7.99
C GLN A 119 -14.95 -7.77 -8.47
N LEU A 120 -13.64 -8.03 -8.50
CA LEU A 120 -13.11 -9.35 -8.86
C LEU A 120 -13.58 -10.43 -7.88
N GLN A 121 -13.61 -10.12 -6.57
CA GLN A 121 -14.14 -11.05 -5.56
C GLN A 121 -15.62 -11.36 -5.80
N GLN A 122 -16.45 -10.34 -6.10
CA GLN A 122 -17.88 -10.53 -6.38
C GLN A 122 -18.13 -11.36 -7.63
N GLN A 123 -17.34 -11.18 -8.68
CA GLN A 123 -17.44 -11.98 -9.91
C GLN A 123 -17.16 -13.46 -9.65
N MET A 124 -16.14 -13.76 -8.84
CA MET A 124 -15.85 -15.15 -8.45
C MET A 124 -16.99 -15.77 -7.65
N THR A 125 -17.56 -15.04 -6.69
CA THR A 125 -18.70 -15.54 -5.89
C THR A 125 -19.99 -15.70 -6.70
N ASN A 126 -20.19 -14.88 -7.73
CA ASN A 126 -21.40 -14.94 -8.57
C ASN A 126 -21.26 -15.95 -9.73
N GLY A 127 -20.03 -16.26 -10.15
CA GLY A 127 -19.73 -17.24 -11.19
C GLY A 127 -19.96 -18.70 -10.76
N GLU A 128 -19.94 -18.99 -9.45
CA GLU A 128 -20.18 -20.34 -8.91
C GLU A 128 -21.66 -20.77 -8.94
N TYR A 129 -22.61 -19.88 -9.27
CA TYR A 129 -24.04 -20.17 -9.31
C TYR A 129 -24.63 -20.43 -10.71
N HIS A 130 -23.78 -20.59 -11.75
CA HIS A 130 -24.26 -20.93 -13.09
C HIS A 130 -23.86 -22.35 -13.48
N CYS A 131 -24.63 -23.33 -13.00
CA CYS A 131 -24.73 -24.65 -13.62
C CYS A 131 -26.19 -24.85 -14.04
N PRO A 132 -26.49 -25.18 -15.32
CA PRO A 132 -27.75 -25.82 -15.68
C PRO A 132 -27.86 -27.23 -15.08
#